data_AF-A0A2S9FIX0-F1
#
_entry.id   AF-A0A2S9FIX0-F1
#
_cell.length_a   1.000
_cell.length_b   1.000
_cell.length_c   1.000
_cell.angle_alpha   90.00
_cell.angle_beta   90.00
_cell.angle_gamma   90.00
#
_symmetry.space_group_name_H-M   'P 1'
#
loop_
_entity.id
_entity.type
_entity.pdbx_description
1 polymer ?
#
loop_
_entity_poly.entity_id
_entity_poly.type
_entity_poly.pdbx_seq_one_letter_code
_entity_poly.pdbx_strand_id
1 'polypeptide(L)'
;ATAPMMLIPQLTLGLASVGLQPVERFPDWIQGFVRNQPLSQWVYGLQALAGDSTDAAPEATWSVLAPGVVWAVACIVVALALHVMVSRKRQS
;
A
#
# COMPACT_ATOMS: atom_id res chain seq x y z
N ALA A 1 23.45 5.47 13.26
CA ALA A 1 23.25 4.62 12.07
C ALA A 1 21.92 3.87 12.20
N THR A 2 20.81 4.51 11.82
CA THR A 2 19.43 3.95 11.87
C THR A 2 18.98 3.33 10.54
N ALA A 3 19.81 3.46 9.49
CA ALA A 3 19.53 2.93 8.15
C ALA A 3 19.18 1.43 8.07
N PRO A 4 19.78 0.51 8.86
CA PRO A 4 19.43 -0.91 8.79
C PRO A 4 18.01 -1.20 9.29
N MET A 5 17.50 -0.39 10.21
CA MET A 5 16.19 -0.60 10.84
C MET A 5 15.03 -0.19 9.92
N MET A 6 15.24 0.74 8.97
CA MET A 6 14.25 1.09 7.95
C MET A 6 14.31 0.19 6.71
N LEU A 7 15.44 -0.48 6.46
CA LEU A 7 15.57 -1.42 5.35
C LEU A 7 14.65 -2.64 5.53
N ILE A 8 14.47 -3.13 6.76
CA ILE A 8 13.64 -4.31 7.03
C ILE A 8 12.16 -4.01 6.71
N PRO A 9 11.48 -2.98 7.25
CA PRO A 9 10.11 -2.68 6.88
C PRO A 9 9.95 -2.43 5.37
N GLN A 10 10.85 -1.66 4.77
CA GLN A 10 10.77 -1.30 3.36
C GLN A 10 10.91 -2.53 2.44
N LEU A 11 11.87 -3.41 2.73
CA LEU A 11 12.09 -4.64 1.97
C LEU A 11 11.00 -5.68 2.24
N THR A 12 10.52 -5.81 3.49
CA THR A 12 9.45 -6.78 3.81
C THR A 12 8.12 -6.36 3.19
N LEU A 13 7.77 -5.07 3.22
CA LEU A 13 6.57 -4.54 2.57
C LEU A 13 6.65 -4.63 1.04
N GLY A 14 7.83 -4.34 0.47
CA GLY A 14 8.07 -4.44 -0.97
C GLY A 14 8.04 -5.89 -1.49
N LEU A 15 8.63 -6.83 -0.73
CA LEU A 15 8.71 -8.24 -1.09
C LEU A 15 7.43 -9.03 -0.73
N ALA A 16 6.74 -8.66 0.35
CA ALA A 16 5.42 -9.17 0.70
C ALA A 16 4.33 -8.30 0.06
N SER A 17 4.46 -8.02 -1.23
CA SER A 17 3.42 -7.38 -2.01
C SER A 17 2.92 -8.34 -3.08
N VAL A 18 1.63 -8.21 -3.40
CA VAL A 18 0.96 -8.99 -4.44
C VAL A 18 1.59 -8.77 -5.83
N GLY A 19 2.47 -7.78 -5.96
CA GLY A 19 3.26 -7.54 -7.17
C GLY A 19 4.30 -8.62 -7.49
N LEU A 20 4.69 -9.47 -6.52
CA LEU A 20 5.62 -10.59 -6.76
C LEU A 20 4.91 -11.95 -6.83
N GLN A 21 3.88 -12.16 -6.01
CA GLN A 21 3.09 -13.39 -6.03
C GLN A 21 1.66 -13.17 -5.50
N PRO A 22 0.68 -13.99 -5.94
CA PRO A 22 -0.69 -13.92 -5.44
C PRO A 22 -0.77 -14.12 -3.92
N VAL A 23 -1.78 -13.52 -3.27
CA VAL A 23 -1.92 -13.55 -1.80
C VAL A 23 -2.07 -14.97 -1.26
N GLU A 24 -2.64 -15.86 -2.06
CA GLU A 24 -2.91 -17.28 -1.77
C GLU A 24 -1.62 -18.11 -1.61
N ARG A 25 -0.47 -17.58 -2.04
CA ARG A 25 0.84 -18.22 -1.89
C ARG A 25 1.53 -17.86 -0.57
N PHE A 26 1.00 -16.89 0.18
CA PHE A 26 1.51 -16.53 1.50
C PHE A 26 0.87 -17.38 2.60
N PRO A 27 1.58 -17.63 3.72
CA PRO A 27 0.99 -18.25 4.90
C PRO A 27 -0.23 -17.48 5.43
N ASP A 28 -1.30 -18.18 5.83
CA ASP A 28 -2.58 -17.56 6.23
C ASP A 28 -2.46 -16.48 7.31
N TRP A 29 -1.49 -16.62 8.22
CA TRP A 29 -1.27 -15.68 9.31
C TRP A 29 -0.81 -14.28 8.84
N ILE A 30 -0.16 -14.17 7.67
CA ILE A 30 0.32 -12.89 7.12
C ILE A 30 -0.55 -12.36 5.97
N GLN A 31 -1.41 -13.20 5.39
CA GLN A 31 -2.27 -12.82 4.25
C GLN A 31 -3.11 -11.57 4.54
N GLY A 32 -3.64 -11.43 5.76
CA GLY A 32 -4.42 -10.25 6.15
C GLY A 32 -3.63 -8.94 6.07
N PHE A 33 -2.34 -8.98 6.39
CA PHE A 33 -1.46 -7.82 6.30
C PHE A 33 -1.06 -7.53 4.84
N VAL A 34 -0.62 -8.56 4.11
CA VAL A 34 -0.26 -8.47 2.69
C VAL A 34 -1.44 -7.93 1.86
N ARG A 35 -2.66 -8.35 2.18
CA ARG A 35 -3.87 -7.88 1.50
C ARG A 35 -4.14 -6.40 1.78
N ASN A 36 -4.07 -5.95 3.03
CA ASN A 36 -4.61 -4.63 3.42
C ASN A 36 -3.58 -3.49 3.42
N GLN A 37 -2.30 -3.78 3.21
CA GLN A 37 -1.27 -2.75 3.17
C GLN A 37 -1.43 -1.81 1.95
N PRO A 38 -1.01 -0.54 2.06
CA PRO A 38 -1.19 0.46 1.00
C PRO A 38 -0.60 0.01 -0.33
N LEU A 39 0.62 -0.52 -0.30
CA LEU A 39 1.35 -0.91 -1.52
C LEU A 39 0.60 -1.96 -2.33
N SER A 40 -0.01 -2.95 -1.68
CA SER A 40 -0.75 -4.01 -2.36
C SER A 40 -2.06 -3.51 -2.95
N GLN A 41 -2.75 -2.58 -2.29
CA GLN A 41 -3.94 -1.92 -2.86
C GLN A 41 -3.61 -1.08 -4.10
N TRP A 42 -2.45 -0.41 -4.12
CA TRP A 42 -1.96 0.26 -5.32
C TRP A 42 -1.64 -0.73 -6.45
N VAL A 43 -0.97 -1.85 -6.15
CA VAL A 43 -0.66 -2.88 -7.16
C VAL A 43 -1.94 -3.50 -7.73
N TYR A 44 -2.94 -3.82 -6.90
CA TYR A 44 -4.23 -4.33 -7.38
C TYR A 44 -4.92 -3.35 -8.32
N GLY A 45 -4.96 -2.06 -7.97
CA GLY A 45 -5.53 -1.03 -8.84
C GLY A 45 -4.77 -0.90 -10.16
N LEU A 46 -3.43 -0.97 -10.13
CA LEU A 46 -2.60 -0.92 -11.34
C LEU A 46 -2.78 -2.16 -12.23
N GLN A 47 -2.88 -3.36 -11.65
CA GLN A 47 -3.19 -4.59 -12.39
C GLN A 47 -4.57 -4.52 -13.05
N ALA A 48 -5.56 -4.02 -12.32
CA ALA A 48 -6.91 -3.87 -12.84
C ALA A 48 -6.99 -2.83 -13.97
N LEU A 49 -6.25 -1.72 -13.84
CA LEU A 49 -6.17 -0.67 -14.86
C LEU A 49 -5.27 -1.04 -16.05
N ALA A 50 -4.32 -1.96 -15.87
CA ALA A 50 -3.47 -2.47 -16.94
C ALA A 50 -4.24 -3.30 -17.96
N GLY A 51 -5.47 -3.73 -17.64
CA GLY A 51 -6.38 -4.37 -18.58
C GLY A 51 -5.88 -5.71 -19.10
N ASP A 52 -5.03 -6.41 -18.34
CA ASP A 52 -4.56 -7.74 -18.73
C ASP A 52 -5.76 -8.68 -18.87
N SER A 53 -5.91 -9.24 -20.07
CA SER A 53 -7.04 -10.07 -20.51
C SER A 53 -6.92 -11.53 -20.05
N THR A 54 -5.96 -11.85 -19.19
CA THR A 54 -5.88 -13.16 -18.54
C THR A 54 -6.82 -13.20 -17.33
N ASP A 55 -7.53 -14.32 -17.12
CA ASP A 55 -8.48 -14.57 -16.01
C ASP A 55 -7.90 -14.35 -14.59
N ALA A 56 -6.63 -14.00 -14.48
CA ALA A 56 -5.91 -13.71 -13.24
C ALA A 56 -5.93 -12.22 -12.85
N ALA A 57 -6.27 -11.30 -13.75
CA ALA A 57 -6.28 -9.87 -13.45
C ALA A 57 -7.66 -9.42 -12.90
N PRO A 58 -7.70 -8.71 -11.76
CA PRO A 58 -8.96 -8.19 -11.22
C PRO A 58 -9.59 -7.20 -12.20
N GLU A 59 -10.89 -7.29 -12.46
CA GLU A 59 -11.59 -6.26 -13.24
C GLU A 59 -11.47 -4.89 -12.55
N ALA A 60 -11.36 -3.81 -13.35
CA ALA A 60 -11.32 -2.42 -12.90
C ALA A 60 -12.66 -1.97 -12.30
N THR A 61 -12.98 -2.53 -11.14
CA THR A 61 -14.20 -2.26 -10.38
C THR A 61 -13.90 -1.33 -9.21
N TRP A 62 -14.93 -0.62 -8.76
CA TRP A 62 -14.79 0.29 -7.63
C TRP A 62 -14.35 -0.40 -6.34
N SER A 63 -14.70 -1.68 -6.15
CA SER A 63 -14.26 -2.50 -5.01
C SER A 63 -12.74 -2.72 -4.98
N VAL A 64 -12.07 -2.74 -6.14
CA VAL A 64 -10.61 -2.90 -6.25
C VAL A 64 -9.90 -1.55 -6.10
N LEU A 65 -10.49 -0.47 -6.63
CA LEU A 65 -9.88 0.85 -6.63
C LEU A 65 -10.08 1.63 -5.31
N ALA A 66 -11.24 1.46 -4.65
CA ALA A 66 -11.61 2.24 -3.47
C ALA A 66 -10.61 2.12 -2.30
N PRO A 67 -10.08 0.94 -1.95
CA PRO A 67 -9.09 0.85 -0.87
C PRO A 67 -7.80 1.63 -1.19
N GLY A 68 -7.37 1.66 -2.45
CA GLY A 68 -6.22 2.46 -2.90
C GLY A 68 -6.46 3.96 -2.71
N VAL A 69 -7.66 4.42 -3.07
CA VAL A 69 -8.09 5.83 -2.87
C VAL A 69 -8.15 6.18 -1.38
N VAL A 70 -8.70 5.30 -0.54
CA VAL A 70 -8.75 5.51 0.92
C VAL A 70 -7.34 5.68 1.50
N TRP A 71 -6.40 4.85 1.07
CA TRP A 71 -4.99 5.00 1.47
C TRP A 71 -4.36 6.30 0.98
N ALA A 72 -4.65 6.73 -0.25
CA ALA A 72 -4.17 8.01 -0.77
C ALA A 72 -4.65 9.19 0.10
N VAL A 73 -5.95 9.21 0.43
CA VAL A 73 -6.55 10.23 1.28
C VAL A 73 -5.97 10.19 2.69
N ALA A 74 -5.83 9.00 3.28
CA ALA A 74 -5.23 8.84 4.60
C ALA A 74 -3.80 9.41 4.67
N CYS A 75 -2.97 9.12 3.67
CA CYS A 75 -1.61 9.66 3.57
C CYS A 75 -1.61 11.19 3.47
N ILE A 76 -2.51 11.78 2.67
CA ILE A 76 -2.65 13.24 2.55
C ILE A 76 -3.02 13.86 3.89
N VAL A 77 -4.01 13.31 4.59
CA VAL A 77 -4.46 13.80 5.90
C VAL A 77 -3.32 13.75 6.92
N VAL A 78 -2.59 12.63 6.99
CA VAL A 78 -1.44 12.48 7.90
C VAL A 78 -0.33 13.49 7.56
N ALA A 79 0.01 13.65 6.28
CA ALA A 79 1.03 14.61 5.84
C ALA A 79 0.65 16.06 6.20
N LEU A 80 -0.62 16.44 5.97
CA LEU A 80 -1.13 17.76 6.34
C LEU A 80 -1.11 17.98 7.85
N ALA A 81 -1.53 16.98 8.64
CA ALA A 81 -1.50 17.06 10.10
C ALA A 81 -0.07 17.27 10.62
N LEU A 82 0.89 16.46 10.14
CA LEU A 82 2.30 16.58 10.49
C LEU A 82 2.87 17.93 10.06
N HIS A 83 2.55 18.40 8.86
CA HIS A 83 2.97 19.71 8.37
C HIS A 83 2.49 20.84 9.30
N VAL A 84 1.21 20.85 9.66
CA VAL A 84 0.64 21.84 10.59
C VAL A 84 1.31 21.76 11.96
N MET A 85 1.52 20.56 12.51
CA MET A 85 2.17 20.38 13.81
C MET A 85 3.61 20.91 13.82
N VAL A 86 4.39 20.64 12.77
CA VAL A 86 5.78 21.09 12.65
C VAL A 86 5.85 22.61 12.43
N SER A 87 4.99 23.14 11.56
CA SER A 87 4.94 24.59 11.29
C SER A 87 4.58 25.39 12.55
N ARG A 88 3.65 24.89 13.37
CA ARG A 88 3.32 25.50 14.67
C ARG A 88 4.49 25.46 15.66
N LYS A 89 5.23 24.34 15.72
CA LYS A 89 6.39 24.18 16.59
C LYS A 89 7.56 25.10 16.23
N ARG A 90 7.69 25.48 14.94
CA ARG A 90 8.73 26.38 14.45
C ARG A 90 8.43 27.86 14.66
N GLN A 91 7.17 28.22 14.91
CA GLN A 91 6.72 29.60 15.14
C GLN A 91 6.61 29.96 16.63
N SER A 92 6.81 28.98 17.53
CA SER A 92 6.89 29.15 18.98
C SER A 92 8.33 29.11 19.46
#